data_AF-A0A2W6DV53-F1
#
_entry.id   AF-A0A2W6DV53-F1
#
_cell.length_a   1.000
_cell.length_b   1.000
_cell.length_c   1.000
_cell.angle_alpha   90.00
_cell.angle_beta   90.00
_cell.angle_gamma   90.00
#
_symmetry.space_group_name_H-M   'P 1'
#
loop_
_entity.id
_entity.type
_entity.pdbx_description
1 polymer ?
#
loop_
_entity_poly.entity_id
_entity_poly.type
_entity_poly.pdbx_seq_one_letter_code
_entity_poly.pdbx_strand_id
1 'polypeptide(L)' 'MPAPDAPPPAPSPLALELPAEVADLEGWLVAVLRTTDPDRMASALERAEATAGTRFSPADVVAALRRVLSFELARR' A
#
# COMPACT_ATOMS: atom_id res chain seq x y z
N MET A 1 9.13 -13.01 -28.84
CA MET A 1 9.84 -12.96 -27.55
C MET A 1 9.17 -11.89 -26.72
N PRO A 2 8.36 -12.20 -25.68
CA PRO A 2 7.90 -11.15 -24.77
C PRO A 2 9.12 -10.56 -24.06
N ALA A 3 9.16 -9.23 -23.92
CA ALA A 3 10.26 -8.52 -23.29
C ALA A 3 10.45 -8.97 -21.83
N PRO A 4 11.68 -8.98 -21.30
CA PRO A 4 11.95 -9.33 -19.91
C PRO A 4 11.20 -8.38 -18.97
N ASP A 5 10.66 -8.94 -17.88
CA ASP A 5 10.00 -8.24 -16.77
C ASP A 5 10.70 -6.92 -16.44
N ALA A 6 10.16 -5.82 -16.96
CA ALA A 6 10.58 -4.50 -16.52
C ALA A 6 10.15 -4.37 -15.05
N PRO A 7 11.04 -3.90 -14.16
CA PRO A 7 10.62 -3.63 -12.78
C PRO A 7 9.39 -2.72 -12.81
N PRO A 8 8.38 -3.00 -11.97
CA PRO A 8 7.16 -2.20 -11.97
C PRO A 8 7.54 -0.74 -11.77
N PRO A 9 6.89 0.19 -12.50
CA PRO A 9 7.20 1.60 -12.39
C PRO A 9 7.06 2.05 -10.93
N ALA A 10 7.99 2.90 -10.49
CA ALA A 10 7.90 3.51 -9.17
C ALA A 10 6.54 4.22 -9.04
N PRO A 11 5.86 4.11 -7.90
CA PRO A 11 4.57 4.75 -7.71
C PRO A 11 4.71 6.28 -7.82
N SER A 12 3.74 6.91 -8.49
CA SER A 12 3.71 8.36 -8.65
C SER A 12 3.46 9.06 -7.31
N PRO A 13 3.89 10.33 -7.11
CA PRO A 13 3.63 11.07 -5.87
C PRO A 13 2.15 11.16 -5.48
N LEU A 14 1.27 11.25 -6.49
CA LEU A 14 -0.19 11.28 -6.29
C LEU A 14 -0.73 9.97 -5.71
N ALA A 15 -0.04 8.85 -5.96
CA ALA A 15 -0.39 7.55 -5.38
C ALA A 15 0.01 7.42 -3.90
N LEU A 16 0.72 8.40 -3.34
CA LEU A 16 1.06 8.47 -1.92
C LEU A 16 0.09 9.38 -1.14
N GLU A 17 -0.82 10.06 -1.83
CA GLU A 17 -1.89 10.84 -1.20
C GLU A 17 -3.01 9.91 -0.74
N LEU A 18 -3.56 10.18 0.46
CA LEU A 18 -4.65 9.36 0.99
C LEU A 18 -5.86 9.44 0.04
N PRO A 19 -6.38 8.30 -0.45
CA PRO A 19 -7.46 8.32 -1.43
C PRO A 19 -8.78 8.80 -0.83
N ALA A 20 -9.68 9.24 -1.70
CA ALA A 20 -11.03 9.64 -1.32
C ALA A 20 -11.95 8.44 -1.06
N GLU A 21 -11.76 7.36 -1.83
CA GLU A 21 -12.61 6.18 -1.88
C GLU A 21 -11.90 4.95 -1.31
N VAL A 22 -12.67 4.08 -0.65
CA VAL A 22 -12.13 2.85 -0.03
C VAL A 22 -11.60 1.86 -1.06
N ALA A 23 -12.13 1.88 -2.28
CA ALA A 23 -11.70 1.02 -3.39
C ALA A 23 -10.22 1.25 -3.78
N ASP A 24 -9.71 2.46 -3.55
CA ASP A 24 -8.35 2.85 -3.89
C ASP A 24 -7.37 2.67 -2.71
N LEU A 25 -7.88 2.34 -1.52
CA LEU A 25 -7.08 2.22 -0.29
C LEU A 25 -6.00 1.14 -0.39
N GLU A 26 -6.33 0.00 -1.02
CA GLU A 26 -5.36 -1.09 -1.22
C GLU A 26 -4.22 -0.66 -2.16
N GLY A 27 -4.54 0.08 -3.22
CA GLY A 27 -3.55 0.59 -4.17
C GLY A 27 -2.59 1.60 -3.52
N TRP A 28 -3.14 2.50 -2.69
CA TRP A 28 -2.36 3.45 -1.91
C TRP A 28 -1.44 2.74 -0.90
N LEU A 29 -1.95 1.76 -0.16
CA LEU A 29 -1.13 0.97 0.78
C LEU A 29 0.03 0.28 0.06
N VAL A 30 -0.21 -0.35 -1.09
CA VAL A 30 0.86 -0.97 -1.90
C VAL A 30 1.89 0.07 -2.34
N ALA A 31 1.47 1.27 -2.76
CA ALA A 31 2.38 2.36 -3.12
C ALA A 31 3.25 2.81 -1.94
N VAL A 32 2.67 2.92 -0.74
CA VAL A 32 3.40 3.23 0.50
C VAL A 32 4.44 2.14 0.81
N LEU A 33 4.06 0.85 0.75
CA LEU A 33 5.01 -0.23 1.06
C LEU A 33 6.15 -0.31 0.03
N ARG A 34 5.88 -0.08 -1.25
CA ARG A 34 6.91 -0.12 -2.31
C ARG A 34 7.91 1.03 -2.25
N THR A 35 7.53 2.16 -1.66
CA THR A 35 8.44 3.31 -1.44
C THR A 35 9.12 3.28 -0.10
N THR A 36 8.75 2.33 0.75
CA THR A 36 9.28 2.20 2.10
C THR A 36 10.47 1.26 2.13
N ASP A 37 11.53 1.70 2.81
CA ASP A 37 12.67 0.84 3.15
C ASP A 37 12.20 -0.38 3.98
N PRO A 38 12.61 -1.61 3.64
CA PRO A 38 12.23 -2.82 4.38
C PRO A 38 12.42 -2.71 5.90
N ASP A 39 13.47 -2.02 6.36
CA ASP A 39 13.76 -1.85 7.79
C ASP A 39 12.78 -0.90 8.49
N ARG A 40 12.03 -0.11 7.72
CA ARG A 40 11.03 0.85 8.18
C ARG A 40 9.59 0.42 7.90
N MET A 41 9.39 -0.79 7.38
CA MET A 41 8.09 -1.29 6.93
C MET A 41 7.02 -1.23 8.02
N ALA A 42 7.36 -1.68 9.24
CA ALA A 42 6.45 -1.66 10.38
C ALA A 42 5.98 -0.24 10.73
N SER A 43 6.91 0.71 10.85
CA SER A 43 6.58 2.11 11.15
C SER A 43 5.88 2.83 9.99
N ALA A 44 6.03 2.37 8.74
CA ALA A 44 5.26 2.88 7.62
C ALA A 44 3.81 2.36 7.64
N LEU A 45 3.61 1.09 7.98
CA LEU A 45 2.28 0.49 8.14
C LEU A 45 1.50 1.19 9.26
N GLU A 46 2.11 1.40 10.42
CA GLU A 46 1.46 2.12 11.53
C GLU A 46 1.02 3.54 11.14
N ARG A 47 1.89 4.28 10.44
CA ARG A 47 1.55 5.62 9.93
C ARG A 47 0.46 5.56 8.87
N ALA A 48 0.50 4.57 7.98
CA ALA A 48 -0.50 4.40 6.94
C ALA A 48 -1.87 4.06 7.54
N GLU A 49 -1.92 3.17 8.53
CA GLU A 49 -3.12 2.84 9.29
C GLU A 49 -3.69 4.07 9.99
N ALA A 50 -2.86 4.81 10.72
CA ALA A 50 -3.28 6.03 11.41
C ALA A 50 -3.82 7.09 10.43
N THR A 51 -3.16 7.25 9.27
CA THR A 51 -3.57 8.20 8.23
C THR A 51 -4.90 7.76 7.61
N ALA A 52 -5.05 6.49 7.24
CA ALA A 52 -6.28 5.96 6.67
C ALA A 52 -7.45 6.01 7.66
N GLY A 53 -7.19 5.78 8.95
CA GLY A 53 -8.17 5.89 10.03
C GLY A 53 -8.73 7.29 10.24
N THR A 54 -8.13 8.34 9.66
CA THR A 54 -8.72 9.69 9.68
C THR A 54 -9.94 9.82 8.77
N ARG A 55 -10.10 8.92 7.79
CA ARG A 55 -11.12 9.01 6.75
C ARG A 55 -11.99 7.76 6.64
N PHE A 56 -11.40 6.58 6.81
CA PHE A 56 -12.08 5.31 6.60
C PHE A 56 -12.43 4.64 7.93
N SER A 57 -13.39 3.72 7.90
CA SER A 57 -13.74 2.95 9.09
C SER A 57 -12.56 2.04 9.48
N PRO A 58 -12.35 1.74 10.78
CA PRO A 58 -11.30 0.83 11.21
C PRO A 58 -11.40 -0.55 10.56
N ALA A 59 -12.63 -1.04 10.31
CA ALA A 59 -12.86 -2.32 9.66
C ALA A 59 -12.34 -2.33 8.22
N ASP A 60 -12.57 -1.26 7.46
CA ASP A 60 -12.09 -1.14 6.08
C ASP A 60 -10.57 -1.04 6.02
N VAL A 61 -9.96 -0.26 6.91
CA VAL A 61 -8.51 -0.10 6.99
C VAL A 61 -7.82 -1.43 7.29
N VAL A 62 -8.31 -2.17 8.31
CA VAL A 62 -7.75 -3.48 8.67
C VAL A 62 -7.96 -4.51 7.55
N ALA A 63 -9.10 -4.49 6.86
CA ALA A 63 -9.37 -5.38 5.74
C ALA A 63 -8.39 -5.13 4.57
N ALA A 64 -8.16 -3.86 4.22
CA ALA A 64 -7.23 -3.47 3.18
C ALA A 64 -5.78 -3.87 3.55
N LEU A 65 -5.33 -3.56 4.77
CA LEU A 65 -4.01 -3.95 5.26
C LEU A 65 -3.77 -5.46 5.18
N ARG A 66 -4.74 -6.27 5.62
CA ARG A 66 -4.64 -7.74 5.57
C ARG A 66 -4.50 -8.26 4.14
N ARG A 67 -5.27 -7.72 3.19
CA ARG A 67 -5.18 -8.12 1.77
C ARG A 67 -3.84 -7.76 1.17
N VAL A 68 -3.38 -6.54 1.40
CA VAL A 68 -2.09 -6.07 0.88
C VAL A 68 -0.92 -6.88 1.44
N LEU A 69 -0.89 -7.12 2.75
CA LEU A 69 0.16 -7.95 3.37
C LEU A 69 0.14 -9.38 2.84
N SER A 70 -1.04 -9.96 2.63
CA SER A 70 -1.17 -11.31 2.06
C SER A 70 -0.66 -11.36 0.61
N PHE A 71 -0.96 -10.34 -0.18
CA PHE A 71 -0.51 -10.21 -1.57
C PHE A 71 1.01 -10.04 -1.66
N GLU A 72 1.59 -9.14 -0.86
CA GLU A 72 3.03 -8.88 -0.89
C GLU A 72 3.85 -10.05 -0.31
N LEU A 73 3.28 -10.81 0.65
CA LEU A 73 3.90 -12.04 1.14
C LEU A 73 3.92 -13.14 0.07
N ALA A 74 2.83 -13.29 -0.69
CA ALA A 74 2.76 -14.27 -1.78
C ALA A 74 3.67 -13.92 -2.98
N ARG A 75 4.18 -12.68 -3.02
CA ARG A 75 5.02 -12.16 -4.10
C ARG A 75 6.53 -12.25 -3.78
N ARG A 76 6.91 -12.53 -2.53
CA ARG A 76 8.29 -12.83 -2.12
C ARG A 76 8.64 -14.29 -2.37
#